data_AF-A0A0A1GYB6-F1
#
_entry.id   AF-A0A0A1GYB6-F1
#
_cell.length_a   1.000
_cell.length_b   1.000
_cell.length_c   1.000
_cell.angle_alpha   90.00
_cell.angle_beta   90.00
_cell.angle_gamma   90.00
#
_symmetry.space_group_name_H-M   'P 1'
#
loop_
_entity.id
_entity.type
_entity.pdbx_description
1 polymer ?
#
loop_
_entity_poly.entity_id
_entity_poly.type
_entity_poly.pdbx_seq_one_letter_code
_entity_poly.pdbx_strand_id
1 'polypeptide(L)'
;MSMSNSDLQNAVQELSSRLATHIGGGDNAHLSVDRQHSGFMTSVDYLSLLEAMGYRSQLADGTDVFTLKPGHYVGKNLVNSSLGPADGSTLMIDVYQYREYYTQIYETVSASGKLFVYTKHVGADGKTNTYAPSGWASIERTVTLWEGSVSDINTKLVFADNIQIYPFLKITTLNPVSNTIKKHLIKNQQEINVNDFYITSTSNGLVMFDMRIFIALSGNIEYSHGTDIKSSDVTPHAGPAMSLLKIEGVL
;
A
#
# COMPACT_ATOMS: atom_id res chain seq x y z
N MET A 1 7.30 -52.55 -52.00
CA MET A 1 7.62 -53.54 -50.95
C MET A 1 6.41 -53.62 -50.03
N SER A 2 5.72 -54.76 -49.97
CA SER A 2 4.62 -54.95 -49.02
C SER A 2 5.22 -55.32 -47.66
N MET A 3 4.86 -54.58 -46.63
CA MET A 3 5.20 -54.90 -45.25
C MET A 3 4.57 -56.26 -44.91
N SER A 4 5.34 -57.21 -44.41
CA SER A 4 4.80 -58.53 -44.07
C SER A 4 3.99 -58.45 -42.77
N ASN A 5 3.06 -59.37 -42.55
CA ASN A 5 2.28 -59.42 -41.31
C ASN A 5 3.16 -59.55 -40.06
N SER A 6 4.35 -60.18 -40.17
CA SER A 6 5.30 -60.26 -39.06
C SER A 6 5.97 -58.92 -38.76
N ASP A 7 6.25 -58.12 -39.79
CA ASP A 7 6.81 -56.77 -39.61
C ASP A 7 5.83 -55.87 -38.87
N LEU A 8 4.53 -56.00 -39.16
CA LEU A 8 3.48 -55.26 -38.47
C LEU A 8 3.35 -55.68 -37.00
N GLN A 9 3.38 -56.98 -36.71
CA GLN A 9 3.31 -57.50 -35.33
C GLN A 9 4.52 -57.08 -34.50
N ASN A 10 5.72 -57.14 -35.08
CA ASN A 10 6.95 -56.70 -34.43
C ASN A 10 6.90 -55.19 -34.13
N ALA A 11 6.44 -54.38 -35.07
CA ALA A 11 6.28 -52.94 -34.88
C ALA A 11 5.27 -52.62 -33.75
N VAL A 12 4.15 -53.34 -33.69
CA VAL A 12 3.14 -53.16 -32.62
C VAL A 12 3.69 -53.56 -31.25
N GLN A 13 4.42 -54.67 -31.15
CA GLN A 13 5.06 -55.09 -29.89
C GLN A 13 6.14 -54.11 -29.45
N GLU A 14 6.97 -53.64 -30.37
CA GLU A 14 8.01 -52.67 -30.06
C GLU A 14 7.40 -51.33 -29.59
N LEU A 15 6.34 -50.87 -30.25
CA LEU A 15 5.63 -49.65 -29.86
C LEU A 15 4.97 -49.81 -28.48
N SER A 16 4.35 -50.97 -28.21
CA SER A 16 3.73 -51.27 -26.92
C SER A 16 4.75 -51.35 -25.79
N SER A 17 5.92 -51.95 -26.03
CA SER A 17 7.03 -52.02 -25.08
C SER A 17 7.62 -50.63 -24.79
N ARG A 18 7.86 -49.82 -25.82
CA ARG A 18 8.34 -48.44 -25.68
C ARG A 18 7.33 -47.57 -24.93
N LEU A 19 6.04 -47.72 -25.21
CA LEU A 19 4.98 -46.98 -24.52
C LEU A 19 4.85 -47.39 -23.06
N ALA A 20 4.89 -48.69 -22.76
CA ALA A 20 4.88 -49.19 -21.39
C ALA A 20 6.10 -48.74 -20.59
N THR A 21 7.27 -48.66 -21.23
CA THR A 21 8.50 -48.13 -20.61
C THR A 21 8.42 -46.62 -20.41
N HIS A 22 7.80 -45.88 -21.33
CA HIS A 22 7.66 -44.42 -21.25
C HIS A 22 6.64 -44.00 -20.18
N ILE A 23 5.48 -44.67 -20.12
CA ILE A 23 4.40 -44.36 -19.18
C ILE A 23 4.67 -44.97 -17.79
N GLY A 24 5.22 -46.19 -17.73
CA GLY A 24 5.45 -46.93 -16.49
C GLY A 24 6.82 -46.74 -15.85
N GLY A 25 7.73 -45.97 -16.47
CA GLY A 25 9.15 -45.87 -16.12
C GLY A 25 9.51 -44.95 -14.93
N GLY A 26 8.54 -44.33 -14.26
CA GLY A 26 8.78 -43.58 -13.02
C GLY A 26 8.58 -42.07 -13.12
N ASP A 27 7.50 -41.64 -12.49
CA ASP A 27 7.37 -40.51 -11.55
C ASP A 27 7.70 -39.07 -11.93
N ASN A 28 7.87 -38.68 -13.20
CA ASN A 28 7.92 -37.25 -13.52
C ASN A 28 7.14 -36.85 -14.77
N ALA A 29 7.52 -37.31 -15.96
CA ALA A 29 7.02 -36.71 -17.21
C ALA A 29 5.49 -36.82 -17.46
N HIS A 30 4.79 -37.76 -16.80
CA HIS A 30 3.35 -37.99 -17.01
C HIS A 30 2.46 -37.62 -15.82
N LEU A 31 3.03 -37.18 -14.70
CA LEU A 31 2.22 -36.68 -13.59
C LEU A 31 1.70 -35.28 -13.93
N SER A 32 0.56 -34.92 -13.33
CA SER A 32 0.18 -33.51 -13.30
C SER A 32 1.31 -32.72 -12.65
N VAL A 33 1.74 -31.64 -13.30
CA VAL A 33 2.79 -30.78 -12.73
C VAL A 33 2.26 -30.17 -11.44
N ASP A 34 3.09 -30.18 -10.40
CA ASP A 34 2.83 -29.51 -9.14
C ASP A 34 4.09 -28.80 -8.63
N ARG A 35 4.07 -28.34 -7.38
CA ARG A 35 5.19 -27.57 -6.80
C ARG A 35 6.44 -28.41 -6.56
N GLN A 36 6.36 -29.74 -6.59
CA GLN A 36 7.42 -30.70 -6.27
C GLN A 36 7.79 -31.61 -7.45
N HIS A 37 6.84 -31.95 -8.32
CA HIS A 37 7.01 -32.90 -9.41
C HIS A 37 6.97 -32.20 -10.77
N SER A 38 7.97 -32.50 -11.59
CA SER A 38 8.05 -31.96 -12.96
C SER A 38 7.26 -32.86 -13.90
N GLY A 39 6.09 -32.40 -14.33
CA GLY A 39 5.24 -33.06 -15.33
C GLY A 39 5.68 -32.74 -16.77
N PHE A 40 4.71 -32.41 -17.62
CA PHE A 40 4.98 -31.79 -18.94
C PHE A 40 5.52 -30.36 -18.87
N MET A 41 5.64 -29.81 -17.66
CA MET A 41 6.22 -28.52 -17.32
C MET A 41 7.13 -28.76 -16.11
N THR A 42 8.26 -28.06 -16.05
CA THR A 42 9.12 -28.16 -14.86
C THR A 42 8.41 -27.55 -13.65
N SER A 43 8.70 -28.04 -12.44
CA SER A 43 8.14 -27.43 -11.23
C SER A 43 8.51 -25.94 -11.09
N VAL A 44 9.65 -25.52 -11.64
CA VAL A 44 10.09 -24.11 -11.69
C VAL A 44 9.19 -23.29 -12.62
N ASP A 45 8.90 -23.80 -13.82
CA ASP A 45 8.00 -23.12 -14.77
C ASP A 45 6.57 -23.06 -14.23
N TYR A 46 6.13 -24.10 -13.51
CA TYR A 46 4.83 -24.13 -12.84
C TYR A 46 4.74 -23.11 -11.71
N LEU A 47 5.77 -22.98 -10.87
CA LEU A 47 5.83 -21.93 -9.85
C LEU A 47 5.84 -20.53 -10.49
N SER A 48 6.58 -20.34 -11.58
CA SER A 48 6.59 -19.09 -12.35
C SER A 48 5.20 -18.77 -12.92
N LEU A 49 4.48 -19.78 -13.41
CA LEU A 49 3.09 -19.63 -13.86
C LEU A 49 2.16 -19.25 -12.71
N LEU A 50 2.29 -19.90 -11.55
CA LEU A 50 1.51 -19.55 -10.36
C LEU A 50 1.78 -18.11 -9.92
N GLU A 51 3.04 -17.67 -9.95
CA GLU A 51 3.41 -16.28 -9.69
C GLU A 51 2.75 -15.32 -10.69
N ALA A 52 2.76 -15.65 -11.98
CA ALA A 52 2.06 -14.87 -13.01
C ALA A 52 0.53 -14.85 -12.81
N MET A 53 -0.04 -15.86 -12.15
CA MET A 53 -1.46 -15.92 -11.76
C MET A 53 -1.76 -15.18 -10.44
N GLY A 54 -0.76 -14.60 -9.78
CA GLY A 54 -0.90 -13.82 -8.55
C GLY A 54 -0.66 -14.61 -7.26
N TYR A 55 -0.21 -15.87 -7.32
CA TYR A 55 0.32 -16.55 -6.14
C TYR A 55 1.67 -15.96 -5.76
N ARG A 56 2.01 -16.04 -4.48
CA ARG A 56 3.27 -15.50 -3.95
C ARG A 56 4.17 -16.63 -3.47
N SER A 57 5.46 -16.52 -3.79
CA SER A 57 6.48 -17.42 -3.29
C SER A 57 6.85 -17.07 -1.85
N GLN A 58 6.81 -18.09 -0.97
CA GLN A 58 7.16 -17.92 0.43
C GLN A 58 8.67 -17.74 0.57
N LEU A 59 9.09 -16.66 1.23
CA LEU A 59 10.46 -16.42 1.63
C LEU A 59 10.74 -17.02 3.00
N ALA A 60 12.00 -17.41 3.20
CA ALA A 60 12.49 -17.80 4.51
C ALA A 60 12.76 -16.56 5.38
N ASP A 61 12.67 -16.73 6.70
CA ASP A 61 13.07 -15.70 7.65
C ASP A 61 14.54 -15.32 7.42
N GLY A 62 14.87 -14.03 7.50
CA GLY A 62 16.22 -13.51 7.27
C GLY A 62 16.60 -13.31 5.80
N THR A 63 15.73 -13.62 4.83
CA THR A 63 15.97 -13.28 3.41
C THR A 63 16.14 -11.77 3.24
N ASP A 64 17.17 -11.36 2.48
CA ASP A 64 17.43 -9.96 2.12
C ASP A 64 16.58 -9.54 0.92
N VAL A 65 15.66 -8.59 1.16
CA VAL A 65 14.71 -8.08 0.16
C VAL A 65 15.42 -7.44 -1.03
N PHE A 66 16.59 -6.85 -0.84
CA PHE A 66 17.34 -6.19 -1.92
C PHE A 66 18.05 -7.16 -2.88
N THR A 67 18.08 -8.46 -2.53
CA THR A 67 18.67 -9.52 -3.37
C THR A 67 17.63 -10.29 -4.18
N LEU A 68 16.33 -10.00 -3.97
CA LEU A 68 15.25 -10.68 -4.65
C LEU A 68 15.28 -10.40 -6.16
N LYS A 69 15.03 -11.45 -6.94
CA LYS A 69 14.79 -11.34 -8.38
C LYS A 69 13.38 -10.78 -8.63
N PRO A 70 13.07 -10.31 -9.84
CA PRO A 70 11.72 -9.90 -10.20
C PRO A 70 10.72 -11.01 -9.93
N GLY A 71 9.58 -10.68 -9.33
CA GLY A 71 8.58 -11.67 -8.92
C GLY A 71 7.68 -11.20 -7.78
N HIS A 72 6.84 -12.14 -7.32
CA HIS A 72 5.82 -11.93 -6.29
C HIS A 72 6.11 -12.82 -5.08
N TYR A 73 6.36 -12.21 -3.93
CA TYR A 73 6.81 -12.92 -2.73
C TYR A 73 5.94 -12.61 -1.50
N VAL A 74 6.04 -13.47 -0.49
CA VAL A 74 5.46 -13.28 0.84
C VAL A 74 6.44 -13.78 1.90
N GLY A 75 6.61 -13.05 3.00
CA GLY A 75 7.56 -13.43 4.05
C GLY A 75 7.39 -12.65 5.34
N LYS A 76 8.19 -12.98 6.35
CA LYS A 76 8.27 -12.31 7.65
C LYS A 76 9.74 -12.24 8.08
N ASN A 77 10.06 -11.37 9.04
CA ASN A 77 11.42 -11.25 9.59
C ASN A 77 12.52 -11.04 8.52
N LEU A 78 12.22 -10.22 7.52
CA LEU A 78 13.07 -10.03 6.33
C LEU A 78 14.10 -8.92 6.55
N VAL A 79 15.32 -9.13 6.05
CA VAL A 79 16.41 -8.15 6.12
C VAL A 79 16.21 -7.08 5.05
N ASN A 80 16.53 -5.83 5.38
CA ASN A 80 16.36 -4.64 4.53
C ASN A 80 14.91 -4.34 4.07
N SER A 81 13.91 -4.98 4.68
CA SER A 81 12.50 -4.61 4.50
C SER A 81 12.16 -3.26 5.13
N SER A 82 11.00 -2.70 4.81
CA SER A 82 10.52 -1.42 5.35
C SER A 82 10.32 -1.41 6.86
N LEU A 83 10.00 -2.57 7.46
CA LEU A 83 9.79 -2.73 8.90
C LEU A 83 10.98 -3.37 9.62
N GLY A 84 11.92 -3.94 8.87
CA GLY A 84 13.07 -4.65 9.41
C GLY A 84 12.74 -6.07 9.94
N PRO A 85 13.77 -6.84 10.31
CA PRO A 85 13.62 -8.27 10.60
C PRO A 85 12.99 -8.58 11.97
N ALA A 86 12.83 -7.60 12.85
CA ALA A 86 12.30 -7.80 14.20
C ALA A 86 10.78 -7.57 14.33
N ASP A 87 10.14 -7.01 13.30
CA ASP A 87 8.73 -6.61 13.35
C ASP A 87 7.76 -7.80 13.31
N GLY A 88 8.13 -8.91 12.66
CA GLY A 88 7.31 -10.12 12.61
C GLY A 88 6.08 -10.05 11.70
N SER A 89 5.72 -8.88 11.14
CA SER A 89 4.61 -8.78 10.20
C SER A 89 4.83 -9.59 8.93
N THR A 90 3.74 -10.14 8.40
CA THR A 90 3.73 -10.73 7.06
C THR A 90 3.71 -9.63 6.00
N LEU A 91 4.75 -9.62 5.17
CA LEU A 91 4.94 -8.68 4.07
C LEU A 91 4.63 -9.38 2.75
N MET A 92 3.80 -8.75 1.92
CA MET A 92 3.58 -9.12 0.52
C MET A 92 4.48 -8.23 -0.33
N ILE A 93 5.41 -8.83 -1.09
CA ILE A 93 6.49 -8.10 -1.78
C ILE A 93 6.37 -8.28 -3.28
N ASP A 94 6.41 -7.19 -4.02
CA ASP A 94 6.46 -7.20 -5.49
C ASP A 94 7.74 -6.53 -5.97
N VAL A 95 8.55 -7.27 -6.72
CA VAL A 95 9.83 -6.78 -7.26
C VAL A 95 9.68 -6.59 -8.76
N TYR A 96 9.79 -5.33 -9.18
CA TYR A 96 9.83 -4.94 -10.58
C TYR A 96 11.25 -4.55 -10.95
N GLN A 97 11.70 -5.00 -12.11
CA GLN A 97 13.04 -4.67 -12.57
C GLN A 97 13.07 -4.43 -14.07
N TYR A 98 13.71 -3.33 -14.46
CA TYR A 98 14.06 -3.05 -15.86
C TYR A 98 15.59 -3.08 -15.98
N ARG A 99 16.14 -4.19 -16.49
CA ARG A 99 17.60 -4.46 -16.48
C ARG A 99 18.18 -4.44 -15.05
N GLU A 100 19.48 -4.66 -14.91
CA GLU A 100 20.13 -4.78 -13.58
C GLU A 100 20.13 -3.49 -12.75
N TYR A 101 19.86 -2.34 -13.37
CA TYR A 101 20.10 -1.02 -12.79
C TYR A 101 18.85 -0.33 -12.23
N TYR A 102 17.65 -0.80 -12.58
CA TYR A 102 16.39 -0.16 -12.22
C TYR A 102 15.49 -1.17 -11.53
N THR A 103 15.40 -1.07 -10.20
CA THR A 103 14.56 -1.97 -9.39
C THR A 103 13.58 -1.13 -8.59
N GLN A 104 12.31 -1.54 -8.61
CA GLN A 104 11.30 -1.06 -7.67
C GLN A 104 10.82 -2.24 -6.84
N ILE A 105 10.69 -2.02 -5.54
CA ILE A 105 10.18 -3.01 -4.61
C ILE A 105 8.98 -2.39 -3.90
N TYR A 106 7.84 -3.05 -3.97
CA TYR A 106 6.66 -2.69 -3.23
C TYR A 106 6.48 -3.68 -2.09
N GLU A 107 6.22 -3.19 -0.89
CA GLU A 107 5.88 -4.01 0.27
C GLU A 107 4.51 -3.61 0.80
N THR A 108 3.59 -4.56 0.88
CA THR A 108 2.31 -4.40 1.56
C THR A 108 2.32 -5.17 2.86
N VAL A 109 2.07 -4.50 3.97
CA VAL A 109 1.90 -5.14 5.28
C VAL A 109 0.53 -5.81 5.29
N SER A 110 0.49 -7.14 5.34
CA SER A 110 -0.75 -7.92 5.13
C SER A 110 -1.88 -7.53 6.10
N ALA A 111 -1.55 -7.26 7.37
CA ALA A 111 -2.55 -6.96 8.40
C ALA A 111 -3.10 -5.53 8.34
N SER A 112 -2.28 -4.54 7.97
CA SER A 112 -2.67 -3.12 8.00
C SER A 112 -2.91 -2.51 6.61
N GLY A 113 -2.50 -3.20 5.54
CA GLY A 113 -2.56 -2.69 4.18
C GLY A 113 -1.64 -1.50 3.91
N LYS A 114 -0.71 -1.19 4.82
CA LYS A 114 0.33 -0.16 4.63
C LYS A 114 1.21 -0.55 3.45
N LEU A 115 1.46 0.41 2.57
CA LEU A 115 2.23 0.21 1.35
C LEU A 115 3.53 1.01 1.44
N PHE A 116 4.64 0.35 1.17
CA PHE A 116 5.95 0.95 1.06
C PHE A 116 6.51 0.71 -0.33
N VAL A 117 7.31 1.66 -0.81
CA VAL A 117 8.04 1.56 -2.07
C VAL A 117 9.50 1.88 -1.83
N TYR A 118 10.36 1.04 -2.39
CA TYR A 118 11.78 1.29 -2.51
C TYR A 118 12.12 1.40 -3.98
N THR A 119 12.85 2.45 -4.35
CA THR A 119 13.34 2.63 -5.72
C THR A 119 14.86 2.62 -5.71
N LYS A 120 15.44 1.65 -6.43
CA LYS A 120 16.86 1.60 -6.74
C LYS A 120 17.05 2.05 -8.18
N HIS A 121 17.76 3.17 -8.34
CA HIS A 121 18.20 3.64 -9.64
C HIS A 121 19.72 3.76 -9.64
N VAL A 122 20.38 2.83 -10.32
CA VAL A 122 21.83 2.87 -10.56
C VAL A 122 22.07 3.49 -11.93
N GLY A 123 22.99 4.44 -12.03
CA GLY A 123 23.42 5.01 -13.31
C GLY A 123 24.10 3.96 -14.19
N ALA A 124 24.21 4.24 -15.49
CA ALA A 124 24.90 3.34 -16.43
C ALA A 124 26.39 3.11 -16.10
N ASP A 125 26.97 3.94 -15.23
CA ASP A 125 28.32 3.83 -14.69
C ASP A 125 28.41 2.97 -13.42
N GLY A 126 27.31 2.31 -13.02
CA GLY A 126 27.24 1.47 -11.83
C GLY A 126 27.14 2.24 -10.51
N LYS A 127 27.03 3.58 -10.55
CA LYS A 127 26.92 4.41 -9.34
C LYS A 127 25.47 4.66 -8.97
N THR A 128 25.17 4.65 -7.66
CA THR A 128 23.85 5.04 -7.17
C THR A 128 23.53 6.46 -7.62
N ASN A 129 22.37 6.64 -8.25
CA ASN A 129 21.92 7.96 -8.69
C ASN A 129 21.57 8.82 -7.46
N THR A 130 22.34 9.87 -7.22
CA THR A 130 22.13 10.80 -6.10
C THR A 130 20.89 11.67 -6.25
N TYR A 131 20.29 11.72 -7.44
CA TYR A 131 19.05 12.46 -7.71
C TYR A 131 17.79 11.60 -7.51
N ALA A 132 17.94 10.29 -7.27
CA ALA A 132 16.84 9.42 -6.89
C ALA A 132 16.82 9.27 -5.36
N PRO A 133 15.66 9.47 -4.69
CA PRO A 133 15.58 9.27 -3.26
C PRO A 133 15.96 7.83 -2.91
N SER A 134 16.90 7.68 -1.97
CA SER A 134 17.32 6.38 -1.46
C SER A 134 16.60 6.08 -0.16
N GLY A 135 15.96 4.91 -0.09
CA GLY A 135 15.24 4.46 1.10
C GLY A 135 13.80 4.05 0.81
N TRP A 136 13.16 3.50 1.85
CA TRP A 136 11.74 3.17 1.82
C TRP A 136 10.91 4.44 1.95
N ALA A 137 9.96 4.62 1.05
CA ALA A 137 8.92 5.64 1.14
C ALA A 137 7.57 4.96 1.42
N SER A 138 6.75 5.55 2.28
CA SER A 138 5.36 5.11 2.44
C SER A 138 4.48 5.70 1.34
N ILE A 139 3.56 4.91 0.83
CA ILE A 139 2.50 5.37 -0.06
C ILE A 139 1.26 5.54 0.79
N GLU A 140 0.90 6.80 1.02
CA GLU A 140 -0.27 7.17 1.80
C GLU A 140 -1.55 6.65 1.12
N ARG A 141 -2.38 5.93 1.88
CA ARG A 141 -3.72 5.53 1.44
C ARG A 141 -4.76 6.25 2.26
N THR A 142 -5.69 6.91 1.58
CA THR A 142 -6.79 7.62 2.25
C THR A 142 -8.13 6.98 1.95
N VAL A 143 -9.02 6.98 2.95
CA VAL A 143 -10.42 6.59 2.83
C VAL A 143 -11.27 7.74 3.30
N THR A 144 -12.19 8.24 2.47
CA THR A 144 -13.15 9.26 2.90
C THR A 144 -14.06 8.66 3.97
N LEU A 145 -13.97 9.18 5.20
CA LEU A 145 -14.83 8.77 6.31
C LEU A 145 -16.07 9.64 6.41
N TRP A 146 -15.91 10.94 6.12
CA TRP A 146 -17.00 11.90 6.09
C TRP A 146 -16.68 13.03 5.13
N GLU A 147 -17.70 13.55 4.45
CA GLU A 147 -17.61 14.73 3.59
C GLU A 147 -18.88 15.58 3.69
N GLY A 148 -18.73 16.90 3.58
CA GLY A 148 -19.83 17.86 3.71
C GLY A 148 -19.32 19.29 3.77
N SER A 149 -20.11 20.17 4.39
CA SER A 149 -19.69 21.54 4.71
C SER A 149 -20.47 22.00 5.93
N VAL A 150 -19.83 21.95 7.10
CA VAL A 150 -20.48 22.26 8.38
C VAL A 150 -19.57 23.13 9.24
N SER A 151 -20.14 24.16 9.85
CA SER A 151 -19.45 25.07 10.77
C SER A 151 -20.08 25.09 12.16
N ASP A 152 -21.28 24.54 12.28
CA ASP A 152 -22.10 24.64 13.49
C ASP A 152 -21.63 23.66 14.57
N ILE A 153 -21.53 24.18 15.81
CA ILE A 153 -21.29 23.35 16.99
C ILE A 153 -22.43 22.34 17.19
N ASN A 154 -22.12 21.21 17.82
CA ASN A 154 -23.01 20.07 18.03
C ASN A 154 -23.45 19.35 16.74
N THR A 155 -22.82 19.64 15.61
CA THR A 155 -23.05 18.86 14.39
C THR A 155 -22.46 17.46 14.54
N LYS A 156 -23.34 16.46 14.50
CA LYS A 156 -22.94 15.05 14.52
C LYS A 156 -22.48 14.57 13.14
N LEU A 157 -21.30 13.98 13.09
CA LEU A 157 -20.69 13.42 11.89
C LEU A 157 -20.83 11.89 11.93
N VAL A 158 -21.52 11.31 10.96
CA VAL A 158 -21.62 9.86 10.80
C VAL A 158 -20.52 9.39 9.86
N PHE A 159 -19.63 8.53 10.34
CA PHE A 159 -18.53 8.02 9.53
C PHE A 159 -18.95 6.83 8.67
N ALA A 160 -18.41 6.74 7.46
CA ALA A 160 -18.64 5.65 6.52
C ALA A 160 -17.95 4.34 6.93
N ASP A 161 -16.94 4.41 7.83
CA ASP A 161 -16.22 3.26 8.35
C ASP A 161 -15.81 3.51 9.82
N ASN A 162 -15.28 2.49 10.49
CA ASN A 162 -14.76 2.57 11.84
C ASN A 162 -13.50 3.45 11.89
N ILE A 163 -13.67 4.71 12.30
CA ILE A 163 -12.59 5.69 12.39
C ILE A 163 -11.38 5.24 13.24
N GLN A 164 -11.58 4.34 14.21
CA GLN A 164 -10.53 3.90 15.13
C GLN A 164 -9.45 3.02 14.48
N ILE A 165 -9.73 2.44 13.30
CA ILE A 165 -8.75 1.60 12.58
C ILE A 165 -7.67 2.42 11.86
N TYR A 166 -7.88 3.73 11.71
CA TYR A 166 -6.95 4.62 11.03
C TYR A 166 -6.01 5.28 12.05
N PRO A 167 -4.68 5.12 11.94
CA PRO A 167 -3.73 5.73 12.87
C PRO A 167 -3.65 7.25 12.73
N PHE A 168 -3.97 7.80 11.57
CA PHE A 168 -3.99 9.24 11.29
C PHE A 168 -5.28 9.62 10.58
N LEU A 169 -5.68 10.87 10.74
CA LEU A 169 -6.78 11.49 10.01
C LEU A 169 -6.26 12.70 9.24
N LYS A 170 -6.76 12.85 8.01
CA LYS A 170 -6.59 14.06 7.22
C LYS A 170 -7.88 14.87 7.26
N ILE A 171 -7.81 16.01 7.94
CA ILE A 171 -8.94 16.91 8.13
C ILE A 171 -8.83 18.05 7.12
N THR A 172 -9.87 18.25 6.32
CA THR A 172 -9.95 19.34 5.35
C THR A 172 -10.91 20.40 5.85
N THR A 173 -10.44 21.64 5.96
CA THR A 173 -11.21 22.79 6.43
C THR A 173 -11.22 23.93 5.41
N LEU A 174 -12.22 24.81 5.51
CA LEU A 174 -12.32 26.06 4.76
C LEU A 174 -12.28 27.22 5.73
N ASN A 175 -11.28 28.09 5.56
CA ASN A 175 -11.27 29.39 6.20
C ASN A 175 -12.17 30.36 5.41
N PRO A 176 -13.24 30.88 6.02
CA PRO A 176 -14.23 31.65 5.29
C PRO A 176 -13.78 33.08 4.98
N VAL A 177 -12.77 33.60 5.68
CA VAL A 177 -12.26 34.96 5.48
C VAL A 177 -11.28 34.99 4.31
N SER A 178 -10.36 34.03 4.26
CA SER A 178 -9.37 33.91 3.19
C SER A 178 -9.86 33.12 1.98
N ASN A 179 -10.97 32.40 2.12
CA ASN A 179 -11.45 31.40 1.16
C ASN A 179 -10.39 30.33 0.82
N THR A 180 -9.53 29.99 1.79
CA THR A 180 -8.48 28.97 1.62
C THR A 180 -8.91 27.64 2.21
N ILE A 181 -8.67 26.58 1.44
CA ILE A 181 -8.82 25.20 1.93
C ILE A 181 -7.49 24.74 2.51
N LYS A 182 -7.52 24.24 3.75
CA LYS A 182 -6.35 23.63 4.40
C LYS A 182 -6.59 22.16 4.68
N LYS A 183 -5.50 21.40 4.68
CA LYS A 183 -5.47 19.97 4.99
C LYS A 183 -4.51 19.74 6.13
N HIS A 184 -5.00 19.09 7.18
CA HIS A 184 -4.23 18.81 8.40
C HIS A 184 -4.12 17.30 8.56
N LEU A 185 -2.90 16.77 8.55
CA LEU A 185 -2.63 15.38 8.91
C LEU A 185 -2.36 15.31 10.42
N ILE A 186 -3.25 14.65 11.14
CA ILE A 186 -3.25 14.61 12.61
C ILE A 186 -3.31 13.14 13.05
N LYS A 187 -2.60 12.79 14.12
CA LYS A 187 -2.74 11.47 14.73
C LYS A 187 -4.18 11.27 15.20
N ASN A 188 -4.75 10.11 14.90
CA ASN A 188 -6.09 9.80 15.35
C ASN A 188 -6.12 9.68 16.88
N GLN A 189 -7.01 10.45 17.48
CA GLN A 189 -7.20 10.55 18.92
C GLN A 189 -8.61 11.09 19.17
N GLN A 190 -9.07 10.95 20.42
CA GLN A 190 -10.42 11.30 20.80
C GLN A 190 -10.74 12.79 20.61
N GLU A 191 -9.78 13.68 20.84
CA GLU A 191 -9.95 15.12 20.68
C GLU A 191 -8.99 15.68 19.63
N ILE A 192 -9.54 16.25 18.57
CA ILE A 192 -8.78 16.82 17.47
C ILE A 192 -9.01 18.32 17.44
N ASN A 193 -7.92 19.07 17.59
CA ASN A 193 -7.94 20.53 17.44
C ASN A 193 -7.33 20.88 16.09
N VAL A 194 -8.06 21.65 15.29
CA VAL A 194 -7.65 22.16 13.99
C VAL A 194 -7.67 23.67 14.06
N ASN A 195 -6.52 24.28 13.80
CA ASN A 195 -6.38 25.73 13.86
C ASN A 195 -5.95 26.26 12.50
N ASP A 196 -6.52 27.39 12.11
CA ASP A 196 -6.18 28.15 10.92
C ASP A 196 -6.02 29.63 11.30
N PHE A 197 -5.25 30.39 10.54
CA PHE A 197 -5.11 31.82 10.74
C PHE A 197 -5.01 32.54 9.40
N TYR A 198 -5.48 33.78 9.40
CA TYR A 198 -5.40 34.70 8.27
C TYR A 198 -4.90 36.07 8.73
N ILE A 199 -3.87 36.58 8.06
CA ILE A 199 -3.35 37.93 8.31
C ILE A 199 -4.12 38.90 7.40
N THR A 200 -4.80 39.85 8.00
CA THR A 200 -5.56 40.88 7.28
C THR A 200 -4.60 41.97 6.77
N SER A 201 -4.67 42.31 5.49
CA SER A 201 -3.82 43.36 4.91
C SER A 201 -4.26 44.79 5.26
N THR A 202 -5.48 44.95 5.78
CA THR A 202 -6.14 46.26 5.93
C THR A 202 -6.19 46.78 7.36
N SER A 203 -5.99 45.95 8.38
CA SER A 203 -6.22 46.34 9.79
C SER A 203 -5.08 46.00 10.77
N ASN A 204 -3.89 45.63 10.28
CA ASN A 204 -2.77 45.19 11.14
C ASN A 204 -3.21 44.16 12.19
N GLY A 205 -4.06 43.21 11.77
CA GLY A 205 -4.66 42.20 12.63
C GLY A 205 -4.61 40.80 12.03
N LEU A 206 -4.75 39.81 12.90
CA LEU A 206 -4.80 38.39 12.61
C LEU A 206 -6.20 37.89 12.97
N VAL A 207 -6.81 37.08 12.12
CA VAL A 207 -7.98 36.28 12.50
C VAL A 207 -7.51 34.84 12.70
N MET A 208 -7.70 34.29 13.90
CA MET A 208 -7.39 32.90 14.23
C MET A 208 -8.69 32.11 14.35
N PHE A 209 -8.79 31.00 13.64
CA PHE A 209 -9.91 30.07 13.70
C PHE A 209 -9.48 28.78 14.36
N ASP A 210 -10.26 28.32 15.33
CA ASP A 210 -10.01 27.07 16.04
C ASP A 210 -11.29 26.20 15.97
N MET A 211 -11.11 24.93 15.63
CA MET A 211 -12.17 23.92 15.63
C MET A 211 -11.73 22.73 16.45
N ARG A 212 -12.60 22.28 17.37
CA ARG A 212 -12.44 21.01 18.09
C ARG A 212 -13.46 19.99 17.62
N ILE A 213 -12.96 18.83 17.22
CA ILE A 213 -13.76 17.68 16.82
C ILE A 213 -13.52 16.57 17.83
N PHE A 214 -14.58 16.10 18.46
CA PHE A 214 -14.56 14.91 19.30
C PHE A 214 -14.87 13.68 18.46
N ILE A 215 -14.01 12.66 18.57
CA ILE A 215 -14.03 11.45 17.78
C ILE A 215 -14.30 10.25 18.69
N ALA A 216 -15.41 9.56 18.43
CA ALA A 216 -15.74 8.26 19.03
C ALA A 216 -16.18 7.29 17.91
N LEU A 217 -17.33 6.63 18.06
CA LEU A 217 -17.99 5.91 16.95
C LEU A 217 -18.61 6.86 15.91
N SER A 218 -18.77 8.14 16.29
CA SER A 218 -19.18 9.26 15.44
C SER A 218 -18.32 10.47 15.77
N GLY A 219 -18.33 11.47 14.90
CA GLY A 219 -17.72 12.77 15.17
C GLY A 219 -18.72 13.75 15.76
N ASN A 220 -18.26 14.72 16.53
CA ASN A 220 -19.03 15.89 16.92
C ASN A 220 -18.14 17.14 16.89
N ILE A 221 -18.64 18.23 16.31
CA ILE A 221 -17.96 19.54 16.44
C ILE A 221 -18.33 20.11 17.80
N GLU A 222 -17.41 20.10 18.75
CA GLU A 222 -17.64 20.62 20.10
C GLU A 222 -17.39 22.12 20.18
N TYR A 223 -16.48 22.61 19.34
CA TYR A 223 -16.03 23.99 19.34
C TYR A 223 -15.69 24.42 17.92
N SER A 224 -16.13 25.61 17.52
CA SER A 224 -15.74 26.26 16.27
C SER A 224 -15.86 27.77 16.47
N HIS A 225 -14.73 28.47 16.54
CA HIS A 225 -14.70 29.90 16.84
C HIS A 225 -13.59 30.61 16.08
N GLY A 226 -13.85 31.86 15.68
CA GLY A 226 -12.83 32.77 15.18
C GLY A 226 -12.51 33.83 16.23
N THR A 227 -11.26 34.27 16.32
CA THR A 227 -10.80 35.34 17.20
C THR A 227 -10.07 36.39 16.37
N ASP A 228 -10.51 37.64 16.44
CA ASP A 228 -9.80 38.79 15.89
C ASP A 228 -8.75 39.28 16.90
N ILE A 229 -7.49 39.25 16.48
CA ILE A 229 -6.33 39.70 17.25
C ILE A 229 -5.77 40.94 16.56
N LYS A 230 -5.85 42.08 17.23
CA LYS A 230 -5.32 43.37 16.76
C LYS A 230 -4.30 43.89 17.77
N SER A 231 -3.55 44.93 17.40
CA SER A 231 -2.53 45.52 18.29
C SER A 231 -3.08 46.05 19.62
N SER A 232 -4.37 46.41 19.67
CA SER A 232 -5.05 47.01 20.83
C SER A 232 -5.96 46.06 21.61
N ASP A 233 -6.36 44.94 21.03
CA ASP A 233 -7.49 44.14 21.52
C ASP A 233 -7.53 42.72 20.92
N VAL A 234 -8.15 41.81 21.68
CA VAL A 234 -8.50 40.45 21.26
C VAL A 234 -10.00 40.31 21.44
N THR A 235 -10.73 40.07 20.35
CA THR A 235 -12.20 40.03 20.34
C THR A 235 -12.72 38.81 19.58
N PRO A 236 -13.91 38.29 19.92
CA PRO A 236 -14.58 37.28 19.11
C PRO A 236 -14.77 37.74 17.67
N HIS A 237 -14.41 36.91 16.69
CA HIS A 237 -14.64 37.21 15.28
C HIS A 237 -16.14 37.20 14.98
N ALA A 238 -16.65 38.29 14.41
CA ALA A 238 -18.07 38.46 14.13
C ALA A 238 -18.56 37.76 12.85
N GLY A 239 -17.63 37.26 12.02
CA GLY A 239 -17.93 36.56 10.76
C GLY A 239 -18.25 35.07 10.94
N PRO A 240 -18.49 34.36 9.82
CA PRO A 240 -18.71 32.92 9.84
C PRO A 240 -17.52 32.18 10.46
N ALA A 241 -17.81 31.06 11.14
CA ALA A 241 -16.78 30.17 11.67
C ALA A 241 -16.14 29.33 10.56
N MET A 242 -15.01 28.70 10.86
CA MET A 242 -14.36 27.75 9.96
C MET A 242 -15.28 26.57 9.66
N SER A 243 -15.33 26.14 8.40
CA SER A 243 -16.11 24.97 7.99
C SER A 243 -15.24 23.72 7.90
N LEU A 244 -15.75 22.62 8.42
CA LEU A 244 -15.24 21.28 8.17
C LEU A 244 -15.79 20.79 6.82
N LEU A 245 -14.89 20.40 5.92
CA LEU A 245 -15.26 19.92 4.58
C LEU A 245 -15.13 18.40 4.43
N LYS A 246 -14.09 17.81 5.03
CA LYS A 246 -13.78 16.40 4.84
C LYS A 246 -12.98 15.82 6.00
N ILE A 247 -13.25 14.56 6.31
CA ILE A 247 -12.42 13.73 7.19
C ILE A 247 -12.04 12.48 6.40
N GLU A 248 -10.74 12.25 6.24
CA GLU A 248 -10.21 11.06 5.59
C GLU A 248 -9.38 10.26 6.60
N GLY A 249 -9.62 8.95 6.70
CA GLY A 249 -8.76 8.03 7.42
C GLY A 249 -7.51 7.75 6.61
N VAL A 250 -6.34 7.75 7.25
CA VAL A 250 -5.04 7.58 6.59
C VAL A 250 -4.32 6.35 7.16
N LEU A 251 -3.89 5.46 6.27
CA LEU A 251 -3.15 4.22 6.58
C LEU A 251 -1.65 4.37 6.30
#